data_AF-A0A9W9DIY9-F1
#
_entry.id   AF-A0A9W9DIY9-F1
#
_cell.length_a   1.000
_cell.length_b   1.000
_cell.length_c   1.000
_cell.angle_alpha   90.00
_cell.angle_beta   90.00
_cell.angle_gamma   90.00
#
_symmetry.space_group_name_H-M   'P 1'
#
loop_
_entity.id
_entity.type
_entity.pdbx_description
1 polymer ?
#
loop_
_entity_poly.entity_id
_entity_poly.type
_entity_poly.pdbx_seq_one_letter_code
_entity_poly.pdbx_strand_id
1 'polypeptide(L)'
;MPKLDTNSKISMYMLTKPAKKKLHRKKRKVFLPIASVRDVSLGACGTAKVPQQMGSTQSMIESPEGIELLAKLLAFDNDSSFGPCVGAPRLLRWERAQHMNLNPPKDILPILESLKDEPDHPWYYSRMTHLLNSTSVTL
;
A
#
# COMPACT_ATOMS: atom_id res chain seq x y z
N MET A 1 32.19 -29.29 -6.53
CA MET A 1 30.72 -29.36 -6.62
C MET A 1 30.18 -27.93 -6.58
N PRO A 2 29.65 -27.39 -7.69
CA PRO A 2 29.07 -26.05 -7.66
C PRO A 2 27.76 -26.08 -6.86
N LYS A 3 27.62 -25.16 -5.91
CA LYS A 3 26.44 -25.01 -5.07
C LYS A 3 25.35 -24.32 -5.92
N LEU A 4 24.23 -25.00 -6.12
CA LEU A 4 23.02 -24.43 -6.71
C LEU A 4 22.53 -23.30 -5.80
N ASP A 5 22.56 -22.09 -6.32
CA ASP A 5 22.11 -20.88 -5.66
C ASP A 5 20.57 -20.81 -5.67
N THR A 6 19.99 -20.56 -4.50
CA THR A 6 18.53 -20.42 -4.29
C THR A 6 17.98 -19.09 -4.84
N ASN A 7 18.75 -18.35 -5.64
CA ASN A 7 18.42 -17.02 -6.14
C ASN A 7 17.49 -17.02 -7.36
N SER A 8 17.01 -18.18 -7.82
CA SER A 8 16.28 -18.26 -9.09
C SER A 8 14.82 -17.77 -9.07
N LYS A 9 14.26 -17.37 -7.91
CA LYS A 9 12.85 -16.92 -7.83
C LYS A 9 12.63 -15.42 -7.66
N ILE A 10 13.69 -14.64 -7.53
CA ILE A 10 13.61 -13.18 -7.36
C ILE A 10 13.86 -12.42 -8.68
N SER A 11 14.41 -13.10 -9.69
CA SER A 11 14.73 -12.53 -11.02
C SER A 11 13.55 -12.48 -12.00
N MET A 12 12.31 -12.23 -11.55
CA MET A 12 11.18 -12.02 -12.46
C MET A 12 10.69 -10.57 -12.46
N TYR A 13 10.85 -9.85 -11.35
CA TYR A 13 10.29 -8.50 -11.22
C TYR A 13 11.27 -7.35 -11.55
N MET A 14 12.44 -7.63 -12.14
CA MET A 14 13.49 -6.61 -12.40
C MET A 14 13.98 -6.49 -13.86
N LEU A 15 13.29 -7.04 -14.86
CA LEU A 15 13.61 -6.79 -16.28
C LEU A 15 12.38 -6.55 -17.18
N THR A 16 11.67 -5.44 -17.00
CA THR A 16 11.04 -4.73 -18.14
C THR A 16 11.03 -3.22 -17.87
N LYS A 17 12.03 -2.52 -18.41
CA LYS A 17 11.96 -1.06 -18.57
C LYS A 17 11.20 -0.79 -19.87
N PRO A 18 10.00 -0.17 -19.88
CA PRO A 18 9.47 0.33 -21.14
C PRO A 18 10.32 1.50 -21.62
N ALA A 19 10.82 1.40 -22.85
CA ALA A 19 11.60 2.43 -23.52
C ALA A 19 10.82 3.75 -23.60
N LYS A 20 11.46 4.86 -23.22
CA LYS A 20 10.91 6.21 -23.39
C LYS A 20 10.77 6.52 -24.89
N LYS A 21 9.55 6.40 -25.44
CA LYS A 21 9.25 6.84 -26.80
C LYS A 21 9.31 8.37 -26.84
N LYS A 22 10.12 8.94 -27.74
CA LYS A 22 10.20 10.38 -27.98
C LYS A 22 8.84 10.89 -28.46
N LEU A 23 8.14 11.63 -27.60
CA LEU A 23 6.87 12.27 -27.94
C LEU A 23 7.15 13.43 -28.90
N HIS A 24 6.76 13.28 -30.16
CA HIS A 24 6.75 14.39 -31.11
C HIS A 24 5.63 15.36 -30.70
N ARG A 25 5.99 16.56 -30.22
CA ARG A 25 5.02 17.64 -29.92
C ARG A 25 4.39 18.14 -31.21
N LYS A 26 3.28 17.53 -31.64
CA LYS A 26 2.44 18.11 -32.70
C LYS A 26 1.66 19.29 -32.08
N LYS A 27 2.07 20.53 -32.39
CA LYS A 27 1.36 21.75 -31.97
C LYS A 27 -0.05 21.72 -32.58
N ARG A 28 -1.05 21.36 -31.79
CA ARG A 28 -2.46 21.49 -32.16
C ARG A 28 -2.81 22.97 -32.01
N LYS A 29 -3.10 23.66 -33.12
CA LYS A 29 -3.73 24.98 -33.07
C LYS A 29 -5.08 24.81 -32.35
N VAL A 30 -5.20 25.40 -31.17
CA VAL A 30 -6.46 25.44 -30.44
C VAL A 30 -7.32 26.51 -31.13
N PHE A 31 -8.29 26.08 -31.93
CA PHE A 31 -9.40 26.94 -32.31
C PHE A 31 -10.42 26.82 -31.18
N LEU A 32 -10.55 27.86 -30.36
CA LEU A 32 -11.55 27.95 -29.31
C LEU A 32 -12.90 28.29 -29.97
N PRO A 33 -13.92 27.42 -29.94
CA PRO A 33 -15.27 27.87 -30.23
C PRO A 33 -15.80 28.58 -28.98
N ILE A 34 -16.13 29.86 -29.12
CA ILE A 34 -16.91 30.60 -28.12
C ILE A 34 -18.32 30.01 -28.17
N ALA A 35 -18.62 29.05 -27.31
CA ALA A 35 -19.97 28.53 -27.13
C ALA A 35 -20.67 29.34 -26.04
N SER A 36 -21.76 29.98 -26.46
CA SER A 36 -22.70 30.79 -25.69
C SER A 36 -23.18 30.06 -24.44
N VAL A 37 -23.04 30.71 -23.28
CA VAL A 37 -23.77 30.41 -22.06
C VAL A 37 -25.28 30.36 -22.33
N ARG A 38 -25.91 29.23 -21.99
CA ARG A 38 -27.31 29.10 -21.54
C ARG A 38 -27.54 27.70 -20.97
N ASP A 39 -28.36 27.70 -19.93
CA ASP A 39 -29.01 26.58 -19.25
C ASP A 39 -28.22 25.79 -18.19
N VAL A 40 -28.19 26.40 -17.00
CA VAL A 40 -28.12 25.71 -15.71
C VAL A 40 -29.30 24.75 -15.61
N SER A 41 -29.02 23.44 -15.57
CA SER A 41 -29.98 22.46 -15.07
C SER A 41 -29.34 21.75 -13.88
N LEU A 42 -29.80 22.07 -12.67
CA LEU A 42 -29.47 21.35 -11.45
C LEU A 42 -29.90 19.88 -11.63
N GLY A 43 -28.93 18.99 -11.75
CA GLY A 43 -29.12 17.54 -11.80
C GLY A 43 -28.58 16.88 -10.54
N ALA A 44 -29.51 16.48 -9.68
CA ALA A 44 -29.46 15.56 -8.53
C ALA A 44 -28.10 15.01 -8.06
N CYS A 45 -27.89 15.14 -6.75
CA CYS A 45 -26.88 14.42 -5.99
C CYS A 45 -27.07 12.91 -6.14
N GLY A 46 -26.11 12.25 -6.79
CA GLY A 46 -25.97 10.81 -6.68
C GLY A 46 -25.32 10.50 -5.34
N THR A 47 -26.11 10.04 -4.37
CA THR A 47 -25.58 9.40 -3.16
C THR A 47 -24.86 8.12 -3.59
N ALA A 48 -23.57 8.22 -3.87
CA ALA A 48 -22.73 7.05 -4.02
C ALA A 48 -22.66 6.37 -2.64
N LYS A 49 -23.46 5.31 -2.51
CA LYS A 49 -23.57 4.43 -1.36
C LYS A 49 -22.19 3.87 -1.06
N VAL A 50 -21.51 4.42 -0.06
CA VAL A 50 -20.34 3.79 0.57
C VAL A 50 -20.78 2.39 1.00
N PRO A 51 -20.20 1.30 0.47
CA PRO A 51 -20.45 -0.03 1.01
C PRO A 51 -19.79 -0.08 2.38
N GLN A 52 -20.54 0.25 3.43
CA GLN A 52 -20.16 -0.10 4.79
C GLN A 52 -20.53 -1.57 4.99
N GLN A 53 -19.58 -2.46 4.75
CA GLN A 53 -19.58 -3.78 5.38
C GLN A 53 -18.44 -3.80 6.40
N MET A 54 -18.70 -3.18 7.56
CA MET A 54 -17.88 -3.29 8.77
C MET A 54 -18.22 -4.62 9.43
N GLY A 55 -17.57 -5.70 9.05
CA GLY A 55 -17.86 -7.00 9.65
C GLY A 55 -16.83 -8.05 9.29
N SER A 56 -15.77 -8.16 10.11
CA SER A 56 -15.06 -9.43 10.39
C SER A 56 -13.76 -9.23 11.18
N THR A 57 -13.12 -8.06 11.17
CA THR A 57 -11.72 -7.96 11.63
C THR A 57 -11.57 -7.66 13.13
N GLN A 58 -12.67 -7.28 13.79
CA GLN A 58 -12.68 -6.94 15.21
C GLN A 58 -12.38 -8.15 16.12
N SER A 59 -12.80 -9.36 15.71
CA SER A 59 -12.73 -10.57 16.54
C SER A 59 -11.31 -11.13 16.72
N MET A 60 -10.41 -10.93 15.75
CA MET A 60 -9.00 -11.37 15.86
C MET A 60 -8.18 -10.46 16.77
N ILE A 61 -8.61 -9.20 16.97
CA ILE A 61 -7.88 -8.19 17.75
C ILE A 61 -8.19 -8.30 19.26
N GLU A 62 -9.37 -8.83 19.62
CA GLU A 62 -9.85 -8.89 21.01
C GLU A 62 -9.46 -10.19 21.75
N SER A 63 -8.91 -11.17 21.04
CA SER A 63 -8.31 -12.37 21.67
C SER A 63 -7.02 -12.02 22.41
N PRO A 64 -6.71 -12.63 23.57
CA PRO A 64 -5.43 -12.45 24.26
C PRO A 64 -4.22 -12.67 23.34
N GLU A 65 -4.29 -13.67 22.46
CA GLU A 65 -3.25 -13.98 21.48
C GLU A 65 -3.11 -12.89 20.40
N GLY A 66 -4.24 -12.32 19.98
CA GLY A 66 -4.29 -11.22 19.02
C GLY A 66 -3.69 -9.92 19.57
N ILE A 67 -3.89 -9.65 20.86
CA ILE A 67 -3.30 -8.50 21.55
C ILE A 67 -1.78 -8.65 21.63
N GLU A 68 -1.26 -9.83 21.98
CA GLU A 68 0.18 -10.08 22.02
C GLU A 68 0.82 -9.90 20.65
N LEU A 69 0.18 -10.45 19.60
CA LEU A 69 0.65 -10.28 18.25
C LEU A 69 0.62 -8.81 17.80
N LEU A 70 -0.45 -8.09 18.11
CA LEU A 70 -0.54 -6.66 17.82
C LEU A 70 0.59 -5.90 18.50
N ALA A 71 0.93 -6.22 19.75
CA ALA A 71 2.06 -5.59 20.45
C ALA A 71 3.39 -5.83 19.73
N LYS A 72 3.63 -7.03 19.18
CA LYS A 72 4.82 -7.33 18.37
C LYS A 72 4.85 -6.56 17.05
N LEU A 73 3.73 -6.48 16.35
CA LEU A 73 3.60 -5.68 15.13
C LEU A 73 3.84 -4.19 15.40
N LEU A 74 3.34 -3.68 16.52
CA LEU A 74 3.57 -2.29 16.94
C LEU A 74 5.03 -2.04 17.35
N ALA A 75 5.68 -2.99 18.03
CA ALA A 75 7.09 -2.91 18.35
C ALA A 75 7.94 -2.86 17.07
N PHE A 76 7.66 -3.73 16.10
CA PHE A 76 8.28 -3.67 14.77
C PHE A 76 7.97 -2.35 14.05
N ASP A 77 6.74 -1.84 14.17
CA ASP A 77 6.37 -0.56 13.58
C ASP A 77 7.22 0.60 14.13
N ASN A 78 7.45 0.62 15.43
CA ASN A 78 8.17 1.67 16.15
C ASN A 78 9.70 1.58 16.03
N ASP A 79 10.25 0.44 15.62
CA ASP A 79 11.69 0.29 15.47
C ASP A 79 12.18 0.94 14.17
N SER A 80 12.84 2.10 14.32
CA SER A 80 13.39 2.86 13.20
C SER A 80 14.58 2.18 12.50
N SER A 81 15.21 1.17 13.12
CA SER A 81 16.36 0.45 12.52
C SER A 81 15.96 -0.24 11.22
N PHE A 82 14.74 -0.78 11.14
CA PHE A 82 14.16 -1.43 9.96
C PHE A 82 13.70 -0.45 8.87
N GLY A 83 13.99 0.84 9.02
CA GLY A 83 13.60 1.90 8.09
C GLY A 83 12.20 2.45 8.37
N PRO A 84 11.71 3.39 7.53
CA PRO A 84 10.45 4.08 7.76
C PRO A 84 9.25 3.14 7.76
N CYS A 85 8.35 3.31 8.75
CA CYS A 85 7.13 2.52 8.92
C CYS A 85 5.95 2.96 8.04
N VAL A 86 6.12 4.06 7.31
CA VAL A 86 5.06 4.76 6.57
C VAL A 86 5.15 4.48 5.07
N GLY A 87 3.98 4.35 4.42
CA GLY A 87 3.87 4.41 2.96
C GLY A 87 4.19 3.09 2.24
N ALA A 88 4.39 2.00 2.99
CA ALA A 88 4.56 0.65 2.47
C ALA A 88 3.82 -0.35 3.36
N PRO A 89 3.37 -1.50 2.81
CA PRO A 89 2.78 -2.56 3.63
C PRO A 89 3.84 -3.15 4.57
N ARG A 90 3.41 -3.70 5.71
CA ARG A 90 4.34 -4.26 6.72
C ARG A 90 5.23 -5.35 6.13
N LEU A 91 4.69 -6.19 5.25
CA LEU A 91 5.45 -7.24 4.54
C LEU A 91 6.62 -6.66 3.74
N LEU A 92 6.38 -5.64 2.92
CA LEU A 92 7.44 -5.03 2.10
C LEU A 92 8.52 -4.35 2.96
N ARG A 93 8.13 -3.77 4.10
CA ARG A 93 9.09 -3.23 5.07
C ARG A 93 9.95 -4.34 5.68
N TRP A 94 9.33 -5.45 6.07
CA TRP A 94 10.02 -6.62 6.60
C TRP A 94 11.04 -7.18 5.60
N GLU A 95 10.64 -7.35 4.34
CA GLU A 95 11.52 -7.83 3.27
C GLU A 95 12.72 -6.90 3.08
N ARG A 96 12.50 -5.58 3.07
CA ARG A 96 13.60 -4.61 2.96
C ARG A 96 14.58 -4.74 4.12
N ALA A 97 14.07 -4.84 5.36
CA ALA A 97 14.91 -5.02 6.53
C ALA A 97 15.75 -6.30 6.44
N GLN A 98 15.17 -7.39 5.93
CA GLN A 98 15.91 -8.61 5.70
C GLN A 98 16.97 -8.45 4.59
N HIS A 99 16.65 -7.81 3.47
CA HIS A 99 17.65 -7.54 2.43
C HIS A 99 18.82 -6.67 2.92
N MET A 100 18.57 -5.81 3.90
CA MET A 100 19.60 -5.00 4.57
C MET A 100 20.34 -5.75 5.69
N ASN A 101 20.04 -7.03 5.90
CA ASN A 101 20.61 -7.87 6.97
C ASN A 101 20.39 -7.32 8.38
N LEU A 102 19.25 -6.65 8.61
CA LEU A 102 18.90 -6.07 9.91
C LEU A 102 18.25 -7.08 10.86
N ASN A 103 18.03 -8.32 10.41
CA ASN A 103 17.41 -9.40 11.19
C ASN A 103 16.02 -9.02 11.76
N PRO A 104 15.04 -8.69 10.91
CA PRO A 104 13.69 -8.41 11.39
C PRO A 104 13.08 -9.66 12.09
N PRO A 105 12.11 -9.44 13.00
CA PRO A 105 11.51 -10.52 13.79
C PRO A 105 10.83 -11.57 12.89
N LYS A 106 11.22 -12.84 13.04
CA LYS A 106 10.77 -13.94 12.17
C LYS A 106 9.38 -14.45 12.50
N ASP A 107 8.93 -14.24 13.74
CA ASP A 107 7.63 -14.69 14.23
C ASP A 107 6.45 -13.93 13.60
N ILE A 108 6.67 -12.68 13.18
CA ILE A 108 5.64 -11.90 12.49
C ILE A 108 5.54 -12.20 10.99
N LEU A 109 6.57 -12.81 10.36
CA LEU A 109 6.59 -13.06 8.91
C LEU A 109 5.42 -13.92 8.42
N PRO A 110 5.09 -15.08 9.01
CA PRO A 110 4.01 -15.93 8.51
C PRO A 110 2.66 -15.20 8.47
N ILE A 111 2.46 -14.28 9.39
CA ILE A 111 1.26 -13.46 9.49
C ILE A 111 1.27 -12.38 8.40
N LEU A 112 2.41 -11.74 8.16
CA LEU A 112 2.51 -10.77 7.08
C LEU A 112 2.33 -11.43 5.70
N GLU A 113 2.81 -12.66 5.53
CA GLU A 113 2.63 -13.44 4.30
C GLU A 113 1.17 -13.86 4.08
N SER A 114 0.44 -14.21 5.14
CA SER A 114 -0.99 -14.55 5.03
C SER A 114 -1.85 -13.35 4.66
N LEU A 115 -1.40 -12.13 4.99
CA LEU A 115 -2.10 -10.88 4.71
C LEU A 115 -1.79 -10.29 3.32
N LYS A 116 -0.84 -10.86 2.56
CA LYS A 116 -0.37 -10.26 1.29
C LYS A 116 -1.50 -9.99 0.27
N ASP A 117 -2.54 -10.83 0.29
CA ASP A 117 -3.68 -10.80 -0.62
C ASP A 117 -4.89 -10.05 -0.01
N GLU A 118 -4.75 -9.53 1.23
CA GLU A 118 -5.81 -8.89 2.01
C GLU A 118 -5.43 -7.44 2.40
N PRO A 119 -5.42 -6.50 1.43
CA PRO A 119 -4.96 -5.12 1.65
C PRO A 119 -5.82 -4.32 2.65
N ASP A 120 -7.09 -4.72 2.83
CA ASP A 120 -8.03 -4.09 3.74
C ASP A 120 -7.90 -4.60 5.18
N HIS A 121 -7.04 -5.61 5.44
CA HIS A 121 -6.85 -6.13 6.78
C HIS A 121 -6.21 -5.07 7.71
N PRO A 122 -6.65 -4.91 8.98
CA PRO A 122 -6.13 -3.89 9.88
C PRO A 122 -4.62 -3.98 10.15
N TRP A 123 -4.04 -5.16 9.93
CA TRP A 123 -2.62 -5.42 10.11
C TRP A 123 -1.79 -5.35 8.81
N TYR A 124 -2.41 -5.06 7.66
CA TYR A 124 -1.71 -4.98 6.39
C TYR A 124 -0.75 -3.78 6.34
N TYR A 125 -1.24 -2.59 6.71
CA TYR A 125 -0.45 -1.37 6.88
C TYR A 125 -0.22 -1.02 8.35
N SER A 126 0.87 -0.31 8.63
CA SER A 126 1.04 0.34 9.93
C SER A 126 -0.10 1.33 10.20
N ARG A 127 -0.53 1.43 11.46
CA ARG A 127 -1.50 2.45 11.89
C ARG A 127 -1.05 3.86 11.51
N MET A 128 0.25 4.12 11.55
CA MET A 128 0.82 5.43 11.16
C MET A 128 0.60 5.75 9.69
N THR A 129 0.67 4.75 8.80
CA THR A 129 0.38 4.91 7.37
C THR A 129 -1.07 5.33 7.14
N HIS A 130 -2.02 4.69 7.83
CA HIS A 130 -3.44 5.04 7.71
C HIS A 130 -3.71 6.49 8.16
N LEU A 131 -3.09 6.93 9.25
CA LEU A 131 -3.27 8.30 9.75
C LEU A 131 -2.81 9.35 8.72
N LEU A 132 -1.67 9.12 8.07
CA LEU A 132 -1.12 10.03 7.07
C LEU A 132 -1.91 10.08 5.76
N ASN A 133 -2.53 8.96 5.38
CA ASN A 133 -3.40 8.90 4.21
C ASN A 133 -4.73 9.64 4.45
N SER A 134 -5.26 9.60 5.68
CA SER A 134 -6.47 10.32 6.06
C SER A 134 -6.30 11.85 6.11
N THR A 135 -5.07 12.34 6.28
CA THR A 135 -4.77 13.78 6.38
C THR A 135 -4.58 14.50 5.03
N SER A 136 -4.66 13.80 3.89
CA SER A 136 -4.27 14.36 2.57
C SER A 136 -5.35 15.13 1.80
N VAL A 137 -6.51 15.46 2.37
CA VAL A 137 -7.55 16.21 1.64
C VAL A 137 -8.21 17.27 2.53
N THR A 138 -7.67 18.49 2.50
CA THR A 138 -8.36 19.80 2.56
C THR A 138 -7.32 20.92 2.53
N LEU A 139 -6.90 21.34 1.34
CA LEU A 139 -6.35 22.68 1.06
C LEU A 139 -6.84 23.12 -0.32
#